data_AF-A0A937PS05-F1
#
_entry.id   AF-A0A937PS05-F1
#
_cell.length_a   1.000
_cell.length_b   1.000
_cell.length_c   1.000
_cell.angle_alpha   90.00
_cell.angle_beta   90.00
_cell.angle_gamma   90.00
#
_symmetry.space_group_name_H-M   'P 1'
#
loop_
_entity.id
_entity.type
_entity.pdbx_description
1 polymer ?
#
loop_
_entity_poly.entity_id
_entity_poly.type
_entity_poly.pdbx_seq_one_letter_code
_entity_poly.pdbx_strand_id
1 'polypeptide(L)'
;PPTGPWTFYRGINVGGQAVDIDGRKWDGDDAKDFVCQDRRLENREVTLRPPTDPARAGMVRTFRYGRGKTSLALTNVPNGSYAVFAYVWEETSPETITISVQGRAVVSDYNTGQAGDWERLGPWFIEVTVGKIDLTATGGAANLSGLEVWRRK
;
A
#
# COMPACT_ATOMS: atom_id res chain seq x y z
N PRO A 1 1.22 -13.26 -5.09
CA PRO A 1 1.72 -13.89 -3.84
C PRO A 1 3.24 -13.81 -3.78
N PRO A 2 3.86 -13.63 -2.61
CA PRO A 2 5.28 -13.87 -2.41
C PRO A 2 5.63 -15.36 -2.61
N THR A 3 6.84 -15.65 -3.08
CA THR A 3 7.33 -17.03 -3.23
C THR A 3 7.51 -17.69 -1.85
N GLY A 4 7.03 -18.93 -1.71
CA GLY A 4 7.14 -19.72 -0.48
C GLY A 4 5.80 -19.99 0.22
N PRO A 5 5.83 -20.53 1.46
CA PRO A 5 4.63 -20.95 2.18
C PRO A 5 3.95 -19.74 2.85
N TRP A 6 3.23 -18.96 2.05
CA TRP A 6 2.53 -17.76 2.51
C TRP A 6 1.01 -17.92 2.36
N THR A 7 0.27 -17.37 3.32
CA THR A 7 -1.19 -17.26 3.27
C THR A 7 -1.57 -15.78 3.25
N PHE A 8 -2.56 -15.41 2.45
CA PHE A 8 -3.07 -14.05 2.44
C PHE A 8 -3.62 -13.73 3.82
N TYR A 9 -3.06 -12.69 4.44
CA TYR A 9 -3.46 -12.27 5.78
C TYR A 9 -4.45 -11.13 5.70
N ARG A 10 -4.12 -10.08 4.93
CA ARG A 10 -4.95 -8.88 4.85
C ARG A 10 -4.65 -8.06 3.60
N GLY A 11 -5.67 -7.41 3.06
CA GLY A 11 -5.55 -6.38 2.03
C GLY A 11 -6.39 -5.17 2.42
N ILE A 12 -5.86 -3.96 2.23
CA ILE A 12 -6.57 -2.70 2.44
C ILE A 12 -6.60 -1.93 1.13
N ASN A 13 -7.79 -1.62 0.63
CA ASN A 13 -8.02 -0.65 -0.43
C ASN A 13 -7.96 0.75 0.19
N VAL A 14 -6.79 1.38 0.15
CA VAL A 14 -6.49 2.58 0.93
C VAL A 14 -7.25 3.78 0.35
N GLY A 15 -8.03 4.46 1.18
CA GLY A 15 -9.00 5.46 0.74
C GLY A 15 -10.26 4.90 0.06
N GLY A 16 -10.32 3.61 -0.26
CA GLY A 16 -11.41 2.99 -1.01
C GLY A 16 -12.39 2.20 -0.15
N GLN A 17 -13.40 1.60 -0.80
CA GLN A 17 -14.30 0.63 -0.20
C GLN A 17 -13.75 -0.79 -0.33
N ALA A 18 -14.31 -1.74 0.42
CA ALA A 18 -13.97 -3.15 0.30
C ALA A 18 -14.11 -3.64 -1.16
N VAL A 19 -13.18 -4.49 -1.59
CA VAL A 19 -13.07 -4.93 -2.99
C VAL A 19 -12.50 -6.35 -3.09
N ASP A 20 -12.90 -7.11 -4.10
CA ASP A 20 -12.30 -8.41 -4.41
C ASP A 20 -11.22 -8.23 -5.49
N ILE A 21 -9.96 -8.57 -5.17
CA ILE A 21 -8.81 -8.51 -6.11
C ILE A 21 -8.09 -9.86 -6.09
N ASP A 22 -7.90 -10.45 -7.28
CA ASP A 22 -7.23 -11.76 -7.45
C ASP A 22 -7.80 -12.89 -6.57
N GLY A 23 -9.13 -12.89 -6.40
CA GLY A 23 -9.85 -13.84 -5.55
C GLY A 23 -9.65 -13.63 -4.04
N ARG A 24 -9.15 -12.47 -3.62
CA ARG A 24 -8.95 -12.09 -2.21
C ARG A 24 -9.86 -10.94 -1.85
N LYS A 25 -10.45 -11.02 -0.66
CA LYS A 25 -11.24 -9.95 -0.05
C LYS A 25 -10.30 -8.92 0.56
N TRP A 26 -10.33 -7.71 0.03
CA TRP A 26 -9.65 -6.56 0.58
C TRP A 26 -10.66 -5.72 1.35
N ASP A 27 -10.30 -5.30 2.56
CA ASP A 27 -11.10 -4.37 3.33
C ASP A 27 -11.00 -2.95 2.74
N GLY A 28 -11.93 -2.08 3.11
CA GLY A 28 -11.89 -0.65 2.78
C GLY A 28 -11.04 0.15 3.75
N ASP A 29 -11.03 1.46 3.54
CA ASP A 29 -10.32 2.44 4.35
C ASP A 29 -10.89 2.59 5.79
N ASP A 30 -12.12 2.12 6.01
CA ASP A 30 -12.81 2.06 7.31
C ASP A 30 -12.54 0.77 8.09
N ALA A 31 -11.63 -0.08 7.61
CA ALA A 31 -11.35 -1.37 8.20
C ALA A 31 -10.92 -1.26 9.67
N LYS A 32 -11.47 -2.16 10.50
CA LYS A 32 -11.04 -2.30 11.89
C LYS A 32 -9.52 -2.54 11.96
N ASP A 33 -8.85 -1.87 12.89
CA ASP A 33 -7.40 -2.01 13.12
C ASP A 33 -6.52 -1.55 11.93
N PHE A 34 -7.07 -0.79 10.98
CA PHE A 34 -6.31 0.02 10.03
C PHE A 34 -6.33 1.48 10.48
N VAL A 35 -5.19 2.15 10.39
CA VAL A 35 -5.03 3.54 10.82
C VAL A 35 -4.32 4.34 9.73
N CYS A 36 -4.99 5.38 9.23
CA CYS A 36 -4.42 6.44 8.42
C CYS A 36 -5.18 7.74 8.69
N GLN A 37 -4.45 8.84 8.88
CA GLN A 37 -5.02 10.17 9.12
C GLN A 37 -4.73 11.14 7.96
N ASP A 38 -4.04 10.66 6.93
CA ASP A 38 -3.62 11.46 5.80
C ASP A 38 -4.80 11.76 4.85
N ARG A 39 -4.61 12.68 3.91
CA ARG A 39 -5.70 13.12 3.04
C ARG A 39 -6.11 12.00 2.09
N ARG A 40 -7.42 11.82 1.91
CA ARG A 40 -7.98 10.92 0.89
C ARG A 40 -8.15 11.68 -0.43
N LEU A 41 -7.80 11.04 -1.54
CA LEU A 41 -8.19 11.49 -2.87
C LEU A 41 -8.55 10.29 -3.76
N GLU A 42 -9.40 10.55 -4.76
CA GLU A 42 -9.73 9.61 -5.83
C GLU A 42 -9.69 10.37 -7.16
N ASN A 43 -8.97 9.86 -8.16
CA ASN A 43 -8.96 10.43 -9.51
C ASN A 43 -9.12 9.32 -10.56
N ARG A 44 -10.20 9.39 -11.34
CA ARG A 44 -10.49 8.38 -12.39
C ARG A 44 -10.08 8.79 -13.80
N GLU A 45 -9.64 10.03 -13.98
CA GLU A 45 -9.35 10.62 -15.29
C GLU A 45 -7.98 10.19 -15.82
N VAL A 46 -7.05 9.90 -14.91
CA VAL A 46 -5.68 9.51 -15.26
C VAL A 46 -5.64 8.04 -15.69
N THR A 47 -5.12 7.78 -16.88
CA THR A 47 -4.98 6.44 -17.45
C THR A 47 -3.84 5.67 -16.78
N LEU A 48 -4.13 4.48 -16.26
CA LEU A 48 -3.13 3.67 -15.55
C LEU A 48 -2.10 3.04 -16.49
N ARG A 49 -0.86 3.02 -16.03
CA ARG A 49 0.31 2.46 -16.69
C ARG A 49 1.06 1.58 -15.68
N PRO A 50 1.16 0.27 -15.91
CA PRO A 50 0.46 -0.49 -16.95
C PRO A 50 -1.07 -0.52 -16.73
N PRO A 51 -1.88 -0.82 -17.77
CA PRO A 51 -3.30 -1.08 -17.58
C PRO A 51 -3.52 -2.32 -16.70
N THR A 52 -4.67 -2.40 -16.04
CA THR A 52 -5.01 -3.51 -15.13
C THR A 52 -6.51 -3.77 -15.12
N ASP A 53 -6.96 -4.82 -14.42
CA ASP A 53 -8.40 -5.13 -14.33
C ASP A 53 -9.18 -4.04 -13.56
N PRO A 54 -10.52 -3.95 -13.74
CA PRO A 54 -11.32 -2.87 -13.15
C PRO A 54 -11.26 -2.78 -11.63
N ALA A 55 -11.15 -3.92 -10.92
CA ALA A 55 -11.13 -3.94 -9.47
C ALA A 55 -9.82 -3.35 -8.94
N ARG A 56 -8.68 -3.78 -9.48
CA ARG A 56 -7.38 -3.20 -9.13
C ARG A 56 -7.25 -1.76 -9.61
N ALA A 57 -7.80 -1.42 -10.78
CA ALA A 57 -7.77 -0.06 -11.28
C ALA A 57 -8.55 0.91 -10.36
N GLY A 58 -9.68 0.47 -9.80
CA GLY A 58 -10.42 1.23 -8.79
C GLY A 58 -9.62 1.45 -7.51
N MET A 59 -8.90 0.43 -7.04
CA MET A 59 -8.01 0.53 -5.87
C MET A 59 -6.85 1.50 -6.15
N VAL A 60 -6.11 1.33 -7.25
CA VAL A 60 -4.95 2.18 -7.58
C VAL A 60 -5.33 3.65 -7.71
N ARG A 61 -6.55 3.96 -8.16
CA ARG A 61 -7.04 5.34 -8.35
C ARG A 61 -7.57 6.01 -7.10
N THR A 62 -7.57 5.30 -5.97
CA THR A 62 -8.00 5.81 -4.67
C THR A 62 -6.84 5.68 -3.70
N PHE A 63 -6.49 6.75 -2.99
CA PHE A 63 -5.29 6.75 -2.18
C PHE A 63 -5.37 7.67 -0.97
N ARG A 64 -4.42 7.46 -0.04
CA ARG A 64 -4.09 8.38 1.04
C ARG A 64 -2.75 9.04 0.76
N TYR A 65 -2.64 10.34 1.02
CA TYR A 65 -1.41 11.11 0.81
C TYR A 65 -1.22 12.23 1.84
N GLY A 66 0.04 12.51 2.17
CA GLY A 66 0.45 13.68 2.95
C GLY A 66 1.66 14.35 2.30
N ARG A 67 1.84 15.65 2.56
CA ARG A 67 3.01 16.40 2.07
C ARG A 67 4.23 16.07 2.92
N GLY A 68 5.27 15.52 2.31
CA GLY A 68 6.52 15.11 2.96
C GLY A 68 6.46 13.77 3.68
N LYS A 69 5.27 13.32 4.09
CA LYS A 69 5.06 12.01 4.71
C LYS A 69 3.62 11.51 4.54
N THR A 70 3.47 10.24 4.20
CA THR A 70 2.24 9.46 4.26
C THR A 70 2.47 8.24 5.16
N SER A 71 1.54 7.90 6.05
CA SER A 71 1.67 6.82 7.03
C SER A 71 0.43 5.93 7.07
N LEU A 72 0.66 4.62 6.97
CA LEU A 72 -0.33 3.57 7.13
C LEU A 72 0.09 2.68 8.30
N ALA A 73 -0.87 2.24 9.11
CA ALA A 73 -0.61 1.23 10.13
C ALA A 73 -1.72 0.18 10.19
N LEU A 74 -1.31 -1.07 10.43
CA LEU A 74 -2.18 -2.13 10.91
C LEU A 74 -1.85 -2.40 12.38
N THR A 75 -2.85 -2.39 13.24
CA THR A 75 -2.73 -2.72 14.66
C THR A 75 -3.32 -4.11 14.93
N ASN A 76 -3.11 -4.62 16.15
CA ASN A 76 -3.58 -5.94 16.58
C ASN A 76 -3.14 -7.09 15.64
N VAL A 77 -1.97 -6.95 15.00
CA VAL A 77 -1.41 -7.95 14.09
C VAL A 77 -0.72 -9.05 14.90
N PRO A 78 -1.12 -10.33 14.81
CA PRO A 78 -0.47 -11.40 15.55
C PRO A 78 1.04 -11.47 15.29
N ASN A 79 1.81 -11.83 16.30
CA ASN A 79 3.25 -11.98 16.12
C ASN A 79 3.60 -13.05 15.07
N GLY A 80 4.69 -12.83 14.33
CA GLY A 80 5.22 -13.75 13.33
C GLY A 80 5.79 -13.05 12.09
N SER A 81 6.16 -13.87 11.10
CA SER A 81 6.76 -13.40 9.85
C SER A 81 5.70 -12.98 8.84
N TYR A 82 5.90 -11.81 8.23
CA TYR A 82 5.01 -11.24 7.22
C TYR A 82 5.78 -10.82 5.96
N ALA A 83 5.08 -10.85 4.82
CA ALA A 83 5.50 -10.19 3.60
C ALA A 83 4.52 -9.05 3.29
N VAL A 84 5.05 -7.84 3.19
CA VAL A 84 4.27 -6.60 3.00
C VAL A 84 4.52 -6.06 1.59
N PHE A 85 3.46 -5.58 0.96
CA PHE A 85 3.51 -4.84 -0.30
C PHE A 85 2.71 -3.55 -0.19
N ALA A 86 3.15 -2.52 -0.91
CA ALA A 86 2.40 -1.28 -1.09
C ALA A 86 2.13 -1.03 -2.57
N TYR A 87 0.98 -0.44 -2.86
CA TYR A 87 0.61 0.03 -4.20
C TYR A 87 0.79 1.54 -4.22
N VAL A 88 1.74 2.00 -5.02
CA VAL A 88 2.07 3.42 -5.19
C VAL A 88 1.58 3.87 -6.55
N TRP A 89 0.96 5.04 -6.63
CA TRP A 89 0.41 5.59 -7.87
C TRP A 89 0.85 7.04 -8.09
N GLU A 90 1.46 7.34 -9.23
CA GLU A 90 1.68 8.73 -9.62
C GLU A 90 0.45 9.29 -10.31
N GLU A 91 -0.11 10.36 -9.74
CA GLU A 91 -1.36 10.96 -10.21
C GLU A 91 -1.11 12.18 -11.10
N THR A 92 -0.04 12.95 -10.85
CA THR A 92 0.20 14.24 -11.52
C THR A 92 1.62 14.43 -12.01
N SER A 93 2.62 14.34 -11.14
CA SER A 93 4.01 14.65 -11.48
C SER A 93 4.98 13.86 -10.61
N PRO A 94 6.09 13.36 -11.17
CA PRO A 94 7.01 12.49 -10.44
C PRO A 94 7.45 13.06 -9.10
N GLU A 95 7.40 12.21 -8.08
CA GLU A 95 7.90 12.44 -6.73
C GLU A 95 9.08 11.50 -6.46
N THR A 96 10.00 11.95 -5.61
CA THR A 96 11.07 11.10 -5.08
C THR A 96 10.77 10.77 -3.62
N ILE A 97 10.57 9.48 -3.34
CA ILE A 97 10.09 9.01 -2.04
C ILE A 97 10.97 7.89 -1.47
N THR A 98 10.98 7.77 -0.15
CA THR A 98 11.54 6.64 0.59
C THR A 98 10.41 5.89 1.27
N ILE A 99 10.32 4.58 1.06
CA ILE A 99 9.37 3.71 1.73
C ILE A 99 10.08 2.99 2.87
N SER A 100 9.49 3.04 4.05
CA SER A 100 9.96 2.35 5.24
C SER A 100 8.88 1.45 5.82
N VAL A 101 9.28 0.28 6.30
CA VAL A 101 8.42 -0.64 7.05
C VAL A 101 9.06 -0.87 8.41
N GLN A 102 8.29 -0.72 9.49
CA GLN A 102 8.80 -0.73 10.87
C GLN A 102 9.96 0.26 11.09
N GLY A 103 9.89 1.43 10.47
CA GLY A 103 10.94 2.47 10.57
C GLY A 103 12.23 2.17 9.81
N ARG A 104 12.36 1.01 9.16
CA ARG A 104 13.50 0.66 8.31
C ARG A 104 13.17 0.97 6.85
N ALA A 105 14.03 1.75 6.19
CA ALA A 105 13.94 1.96 4.74
C ALA A 105 14.04 0.63 3.99
N VAL A 106 13.05 0.34 3.16
CA VAL A 106 12.98 -0.86 2.31
C VAL A 106 13.12 -0.51 0.83
N VAL A 107 12.83 0.75 0.47
CA VAL A 107 13.12 1.36 -0.82
C VAL A 107 13.52 2.82 -0.55
N SER A 108 14.62 3.29 -1.13
CA SER A 108 15.08 4.67 -1.02
C SER A 108 15.11 5.31 -2.40
N ASP A 109 14.93 6.63 -2.44
CA ASP A 109 14.99 7.45 -3.68
C ASP A 109 14.15 6.90 -4.84
N TYR A 110 12.99 6.30 -4.52
CA TYR A 110 12.06 5.78 -5.51
C TYR A 110 11.40 6.94 -6.25
N ASN A 111 11.58 6.97 -7.58
CA ASN A 111 10.86 7.89 -8.44
C ASN A 111 9.51 7.25 -8.81
N THR A 112 8.40 7.96 -8.52
CA THR A 112 7.04 7.46 -8.76
C THR A 112 6.63 7.40 -10.23
N GLY A 113 7.44 7.97 -11.13
CA GLY A 113 7.21 7.93 -12.57
C GLY A 113 6.36 9.10 -13.08
N GLN A 114 5.77 8.95 -14.26
CA GLN A 114 4.86 9.95 -14.83
C GLN A 114 3.41 9.69 -14.36
N ALA A 115 2.52 10.67 -14.55
CA ALA A 115 1.09 10.49 -14.28
C ALA A 115 0.54 9.21 -14.93
N GLY A 116 -0.09 8.37 -14.09
CA GLY A 116 -0.62 7.06 -14.47
C GLY A 116 0.28 5.89 -14.08
N ASP A 117 1.57 6.10 -13.87
CA ASP A 117 2.48 5.05 -13.45
C ASP A 117 2.09 4.55 -12.06
N TRP A 118 1.93 3.24 -11.92
CA TRP A 118 1.72 2.62 -10.62
C TRP A 118 2.50 1.33 -10.51
N GLU A 119 2.86 0.99 -9.28
CA GLU A 119 3.61 -0.22 -9.01
C GLU A 119 3.18 -0.87 -7.70
N ARG A 120 3.18 -2.20 -7.70
CA ARG A 120 3.08 -3.02 -6.50
C ARG A 120 4.50 -3.32 -5.99
N LEU A 121 4.97 -2.52 -5.03
CA LEU A 121 6.29 -2.62 -4.46
C LEU A 121 6.35 -3.67 -3.34
N GLY A 122 7.45 -4.43 -3.26
CA GLY A 122 7.64 -5.55 -2.34
C GLY A 122 7.87 -6.89 -3.06
N PRO A 123 7.92 -8.04 -2.36
CA PRO A 123 7.64 -8.20 -0.93
C PRO A 123 8.76 -7.66 -0.06
N TRP A 124 8.39 -7.01 1.04
CA TRP A 124 9.31 -6.75 2.14
C TRP A 124 8.98 -7.69 3.29
N PHE A 125 9.97 -8.51 3.67
CA PHE A 125 9.82 -9.48 4.75
C PHE A 125 10.14 -8.82 6.10
N ILE A 126 9.22 -8.96 7.05
CA ILE A 126 9.34 -8.39 8.40
C ILE A 126 8.93 -9.42 9.46
N GLU A 127 9.42 -9.22 10.67
CA GLU A 127 8.91 -9.87 11.87
C GLU A 127 8.05 -8.89 12.66
N VAL A 128 6.84 -9.31 13.02
CA VAL A 128 5.96 -8.57 13.92
C VAL A 128 6.12 -9.16 15.31
N THR A 129 6.55 -8.34 16.27
CA THR A 129 6.75 -8.72 17.67
C THR A 129 5.90 -7.90 18.65
N VAL A 130 5.36 -6.76 18.19
CA VAL A 130 4.64 -5.78 19.02
C VAL A 130 3.21 -5.51 18.51
N GLY A 131 2.62 -6.44 17.77
CA GLY A 131 1.21 -6.32 17.40
C GLY A 131 0.91 -5.34 16.26
N LYS A 132 1.92 -4.88 15.51
CA LYS A 132 1.77 -3.75 14.58
C LYS A 132 2.59 -3.93 13.31
N ILE A 133 2.06 -3.48 12.18
CA ILE A 133 2.79 -3.23 10.94
C ILE A 133 2.67 -1.75 10.62
N ASP A 134 3.78 -1.03 10.62
CA ASP A 134 3.85 0.37 10.17
C ASP A 134 4.50 0.45 8.80
N LEU A 135 3.88 1.22 7.90
CA LEU A 135 4.44 1.61 6.61
C LEU A 135 4.40 3.12 6.48
N THR A 136 5.53 3.73 6.12
CA THR A 136 5.61 5.16 5.85
C THR A 136 6.27 5.41 4.51
N ALA A 137 5.75 6.36 3.75
CA ALA A 137 6.45 6.97 2.62
C ALA A 137 6.84 8.39 3.01
N THR A 138 8.11 8.75 2.87
CA THR A 138 8.64 10.09 3.18
C THR A 138 9.32 10.69 1.96
N GLY A 139 9.33 12.02 1.89
CA GLY A 139 9.69 12.71 0.66
C GLY A 139 8.47 12.83 -0.26
N GLY A 140 8.42 13.92 -1.01
CA GLY A 140 7.32 14.20 -1.94
C GLY A 140 5.91 14.14 -1.33
N ALA A 141 4.91 13.92 -2.18
CA ALA A 141 3.52 13.66 -1.81
C ALA A 141 3.11 12.23 -2.22
N ALA A 142 3.64 11.22 -1.52
CA ALA A 142 3.42 9.82 -1.87
C ALA A 142 1.94 9.40 -1.77
N ASN A 143 1.38 8.91 -2.87
CA ASN A 143 0.04 8.35 -2.94
C ASN A 143 0.09 6.84 -2.66
N LEU A 144 -0.41 6.43 -1.50
CA LEU A 144 -0.51 5.02 -1.14
C LEU A 144 -1.95 4.54 -1.37
N SER A 145 -2.11 3.63 -2.32
CA SER A 145 -3.42 3.18 -2.82
C SER A 145 -3.84 1.82 -2.28
N GLY A 146 -2.87 0.99 -1.87
CA GLY A 146 -3.13 -0.35 -1.39
C GLY A 146 -2.06 -0.85 -0.44
N LEU A 147 -2.47 -1.65 0.55
CA LEU A 147 -1.58 -2.38 1.45
C LEU A 147 -1.95 -3.86 1.39
N GLU A 148 -1.00 -4.71 1.00
CA GLU A 148 -1.19 -6.17 0.88
C GLU A 148 -0.24 -6.89 1.82
N VAL A 149 -0.77 -7.76 2.68
CA VAL A 149 -0.02 -8.43 3.73
C VAL A 149 -0.26 -9.94 3.67
N TRP A 150 0.83 -10.68 3.74
CA TRP A 150 0.86 -12.14 3.79
C TRP A 150 1.54 -12.61 5.06
N ARG A 151 1.03 -13.68 5.66
CA ARG A 151 1.64 -14.31 6.83
C ARG A 151 2.30 -15.62 6.42
N ARG A 152 3.49 -15.88 6.94
CA ARG A 152 4.17 -17.17 6.74
C ARG A 152 3.36 -18.27 7.43
N LYS A 153 3.18 -19.42 6.77
CA LYS A 153 2.57 -20.61 7.36
C LYS A 153 3.39 -21.15 8.51
#